data_AF-A0A1I1W761-F1
#
_entry.id   AF-A0A1I1W761-F1
#
_cell.length_a   1.000
_cell.length_b   1.000
_cell.length_c   1.000
_cell.angle_alpha   90.00
_cell.angle_beta   90.00
_cell.angle_gamma   90.00
#
_symmetry.space_group_name_H-M   'P 1'
#
loop_
_entity.id
_entity.type
_entity.pdbx_description
1 polymer ?
#
loop_
_entity_poly.entity_id
_entity_poly.type
_entity_poly.pdbx_seq_one_letter_code
_entity_poly.pdbx_strand_id
1 'polypeptide(L)'
;MAGLRDRLKTAWNTLLPLALVVLIVGPGLPNAALGELPATLAQWQKKISVVQTWNMYAPDPTRAHTYLAVYAEFEDGRREALPEAAQAQSGWGTTWAWQKTRVDIWRYYAVLNPDKPNNNRTWYLRSLCVREALAREQPPRKIVAERVRRRFTPPDRVRAGKPGLGPVERKPLATIDCKTWPVREMLADAQARHG
;
A
#
# COMPACT_ATOMS: atom_id res chain seq x y z
N MET A 1 -41.12 6.05 20.28
CA MET A 1 -40.39 5.48 19.11
C MET A 1 -39.23 4.56 19.54
N ALA A 2 -39.44 3.64 20.51
CA ALA A 2 -38.37 2.74 21.00
C ALA A 2 -38.37 1.36 20.29
N GLY A 3 -39.52 0.89 19.78
CA GLY A 3 -39.64 -0.46 19.25
C GLY A 3 -38.97 -0.75 17.89
N LEU A 4 -38.79 0.26 17.03
CA LEU A 4 -38.20 0.03 15.70
C LEU A 4 -36.68 -0.17 15.76
N ARG A 5 -36.00 0.61 16.60
CA ARG A 5 -34.54 0.61 16.74
C ARG A 5 -34.04 -0.65 17.43
N ASP A 6 -34.78 -1.13 18.43
CA ASP A 6 -34.44 -2.38 19.12
C ASP A 6 -34.75 -3.60 18.25
N ARG A 7 -35.84 -3.61 17.47
CA ARG A 7 -36.09 -4.65 16.47
C ARG A 7 -35.03 -4.68 15.36
N LEU A 8 -34.56 -3.51 14.91
CA LEU A 8 -33.46 -3.40 13.95
C LEU A 8 -32.14 -3.90 14.53
N LYS A 9 -31.82 -3.58 15.79
CA LYS A 9 -30.62 -4.11 16.46
C LYS A 9 -30.69 -5.62 16.63
N THR A 10 -31.83 -6.15 17.06
CA THR A 10 -31.99 -7.61 17.23
C THR A 10 -31.94 -8.34 15.90
N ALA A 11 -32.59 -7.81 14.85
CA ALA A 11 -32.51 -8.34 13.50
C ALA A 11 -31.06 -8.29 12.97
N TRP A 12 -30.34 -7.19 13.18
CA TRP A 12 -28.94 -7.06 12.77
C TRP A 12 -28.04 -8.05 13.52
N ASN A 13 -28.18 -8.14 14.84
CA ASN A 13 -27.38 -9.01 15.69
C ASN A 13 -27.71 -10.50 15.50
N THR A 14 -28.80 -10.86 14.83
CA THR A 14 -29.15 -12.25 14.52
C THR A 14 -28.88 -12.59 13.06
N LEU A 15 -29.34 -11.76 12.12
CA LEU A 15 -29.19 -12.01 10.69
C LEU A 15 -27.74 -11.89 10.24
N LEU A 16 -26.95 -10.98 10.81
CA LEU A 16 -25.56 -10.79 10.40
C LEU A 16 -24.64 -11.95 10.79
N PRO A 17 -24.67 -12.50 12.02
CA PRO A 17 -23.93 -13.72 12.32
C PRO A 17 -24.47 -14.93 11.57
N LEU A 18 -25.79 -15.04 11.35
CA LEU A 18 -26.33 -16.12 10.51
C LEU A 18 -25.81 -16.05 9.08
N ALA A 19 -25.78 -14.86 8.48
CA ALA A 19 -25.25 -14.63 7.15
C ALA A 19 -23.74 -14.94 7.06
N LEU A 20 -22.97 -14.60 8.10
CA LEU A 20 -21.56 -14.96 8.20
C LEU A 20 -21.36 -16.48 8.29
N VAL A 21 -22.16 -17.18 9.09
CA VAL A 21 -22.11 -18.65 9.20
C VAL A 21 -22.46 -19.30 7.87
N VAL A 22 -23.50 -18.83 7.17
CA VAL A 22 -23.88 -19.32 5.84
C VAL A 22 -22.78 -19.06 4.82
N LEU A 23 -22.10 -17.91 4.87
CA LEU A 23 -20.95 -17.64 4.01
C LEU A 23 -19.77 -18.58 4.30
N ILE A 24 -19.47 -18.88 5.57
CA ILE A 24 -18.31 -19.71 5.94
C ILE A 24 -18.57 -21.20 5.67
N VAL A 25 -19.74 -21.70 6.06
CA VAL A 25 -20.06 -23.13 6.05
C VAL A 25 -20.81 -23.54 4.78
N GLY A 26 -21.61 -22.63 4.20
CA GLY A 26 -22.45 -22.88 3.03
C GLY A 26 -21.76 -23.55 1.83
N PRO A 27 -20.53 -23.15 1.44
CA PRO A 27 -19.80 -23.79 0.34
C PRO A 27 -19.45 -25.27 0.58
N GLY A 28 -19.43 -25.72 1.84
CA GLY A 28 -19.12 -27.10 2.23
C GLY A 28 -20.34 -27.99 2.41
N LEU A 29 -21.56 -27.46 2.23
CA LEU A 29 -22.80 -28.22 2.40
C LEU A 29 -23.15 -29.00 1.13
N PRO A 30 -23.73 -30.20 1.25
CA PRO A 30 -24.08 -31.03 0.11
C PRO A 30 -25.21 -30.40 -0.73
N ASN A 31 -24.99 -30.32 -2.04
CA ASN A 31 -25.94 -29.75 -3.02
C ASN A 31 -27.32 -30.44 -3.01
N ALA A 32 -27.38 -31.69 -2.54
CA ALA A 32 -28.61 -32.47 -2.50
C ALA A 32 -29.72 -31.85 -1.63
N ALA A 33 -29.37 -31.05 -0.61
CA ALA A 33 -30.33 -30.45 0.32
C ALA A 33 -30.62 -28.96 0.05
N LEU A 34 -29.70 -28.24 -0.60
CA LEU A 34 -29.72 -26.78 -0.72
C LEU A 34 -29.70 -26.28 -2.19
N GLY A 35 -29.81 -27.20 -3.15
CA GLY A 35 -29.79 -26.88 -4.57
C GLY A 35 -28.46 -26.25 -5.00
N GLU A 36 -28.53 -25.19 -5.80
CA GLU A 36 -27.35 -24.53 -6.39
C GLU A 36 -26.66 -23.54 -5.45
N LEU A 37 -27.21 -23.29 -4.26
CA LEU A 37 -26.79 -22.25 -3.33
C LEU A 37 -25.32 -22.43 -2.85
N PRO A 38 -24.85 -23.64 -2.50
CA PRO A 38 -23.44 -23.87 -2.18
C PRO A 38 -22.50 -23.55 -3.36
N ALA A 39 -22.90 -23.88 -4.59
CA ALA A 39 -22.11 -23.64 -5.79
C ALA A 39 -22.04 -22.15 -6.14
N THR A 40 -23.13 -21.39 -5.98
CA THR A 40 -23.16 -19.94 -6.19
C THR A 40 -22.29 -19.21 -5.17
N LEU A 41 -22.37 -19.61 -3.88
CA LEU A 41 -21.53 -19.06 -2.82
C LEU A 41 -20.04 -19.35 -3.09
N ALA A 42 -19.71 -20.59 -3.50
CA ALA A 42 -18.34 -20.95 -3.85
C ALA A 42 -17.81 -20.15 -5.06
N GLN A 43 -18.62 -19.91 -6.09
CA GLN A 43 -18.23 -19.07 -7.23
C GLN A 43 -18.03 -17.61 -6.82
N TRP A 44 -18.90 -17.06 -5.98
CA TRP A 44 -18.76 -15.70 -5.45
C TRP A 44 -17.48 -15.54 -4.62
N GLN A 45 -17.19 -16.49 -3.74
CA GLN A 45 -15.96 -16.51 -2.97
C GLN A 45 -14.72 -16.67 -3.84
N LYS A 46 -14.76 -17.53 -4.87
CA LYS A 46 -13.69 -17.63 -5.87
C LYS A 46 -13.47 -16.30 -6.58
N LYS A 47 -14.54 -15.58 -6.97
CA LYS A 47 -14.44 -14.28 -7.63
C LYS A 47 -13.85 -13.22 -6.71
N ILE A 48 -14.27 -13.15 -5.45
CA ILE A 48 -13.70 -12.23 -4.43
C ILE A 48 -12.23 -12.57 -4.18
N SER A 49 -11.91 -13.85 -4.01
CA SER A 49 -10.54 -14.34 -3.81
C SER A 49 -9.64 -14.01 -4.99
N VAL A 50 -10.08 -14.28 -6.23
CA VAL A 50 -9.36 -13.98 -7.48
C VAL A 50 -9.19 -12.47 -7.70
N VAL A 51 -10.20 -11.65 -7.43
CA VAL A 51 -10.11 -10.19 -7.54
C VAL A 51 -9.16 -9.61 -6.48
N GLN A 52 -9.17 -10.15 -5.26
CA GLN A 52 -8.23 -9.77 -4.20
C GLN A 52 -6.81 -10.28 -4.47
N THR A 53 -6.62 -11.47 -5.06
CA THR A 53 -5.28 -11.97 -5.43
C THR A 53 -4.73 -11.20 -6.63
N TRP A 54 -5.46 -11.08 -7.73
CA TRP A 54 -4.88 -10.52 -8.96
C TRP A 54 -4.63 -9.01 -8.88
N ASN A 55 -5.51 -8.21 -8.28
CA ASN A 55 -5.25 -6.77 -8.12
C ASN A 55 -4.20 -6.45 -7.05
N MET A 56 -3.94 -7.36 -6.11
CA MET A 56 -2.92 -7.20 -5.08
C MET A 56 -1.54 -7.73 -5.51
N TYR A 57 -1.50 -8.79 -6.32
CA TYR A 57 -0.26 -9.45 -6.76
C TYR A 57 0.16 -9.12 -8.20
N ALA A 58 -0.73 -8.59 -9.04
CA ALA A 58 -0.42 -8.15 -10.39
C ALA A 58 -0.93 -6.72 -10.64
N PRO A 59 -0.28 -5.69 -10.05
CA PRO A 59 -0.59 -4.31 -10.41
C PRO A 59 -0.34 -4.12 -11.91
N ASP A 60 -1.34 -3.59 -12.62
CA ASP A 60 -1.32 -3.35 -14.07
C ASP A 60 0.06 -2.79 -14.51
N PRO A 61 0.87 -3.59 -15.21
CA PRO A 61 2.25 -3.22 -15.57
C PRO A 61 2.29 -2.01 -16.51
N THR A 62 1.18 -1.72 -17.19
CA THR A 62 1.01 -0.60 -18.11
C THR A 62 0.68 0.73 -17.41
N ARG A 63 0.34 0.73 -16.10
CA ARG A 63 -0.19 1.92 -15.41
C ARG A 63 0.75 2.59 -14.41
N ALA A 64 1.86 1.96 -14.00
CA ALA A 64 2.61 2.47 -12.86
C ALA A 64 4.13 2.39 -13.02
N HIS A 65 4.68 3.20 -13.93
CA HIS A 65 6.00 3.83 -13.69
C HIS A 65 5.84 4.89 -12.61
N THR A 66 5.42 4.47 -11.42
CA THR A 66 5.16 5.31 -10.26
C THR A 66 5.92 4.70 -9.10
N TYR A 67 6.93 5.41 -8.62
CA TYR A 67 7.84 4.95 -7.59
C TYR A 67 7.76 5.87 -6.38
N LEU A 68 8.06 5.29 -5.21
CA LEU A 68 8.31 6.03 -4.00
C LEU A 68 9.76 6.54 -4.05
N ALA A 69 9.97 7.83 -3.84
CA ALA A 69 11.29 8.36 -3.54
C ALA A 69 11.28 8.94 -2.14
N VAL A 70 12.17 8.45 -1.28
CA VAL A 70 12.27 8.93 0.10
C VAL A 70 13.63 9.57 0.30
N TYR A 71 13.62 10.68 1.02
CA TYR A 71 14.80 11.46 1.33
C TYR A 71 14.85 11.74 2.83
N ALA A 72 16.04 11.68 3.40
CA ALA A 72 16.35 12.19 4.72
C ALA A 72 16.79 13.66 4.60
N GLU A 73 16.18 14.55 5.37
CA GLU A 73 16.64 15.93 5.54
C GLU A 73 17.20 16.10 6.95
N PHE A 74 18.42 16.61 7.04
CA PHE A 74 19.15 16.81 8.29
C PHE A 74 19.00 18.25 8.81
N GLU A 75 19.52 18.52 10.01
CA GLU A 75 19.44 19.85 10.64
C GLU A 75 20.23 20.93 9.86
N ASP A 76 21.31 20.52 9.20
CA ASP A 76 22.16 21.35 8.32
C ASP A 76 21.49 21.68 6.96
N GLY A 77 20.27 21.17 6.70
CA GLY A 77 19.56 21.32 5.44
C GLY A 77 20.02 20.37 4.33
N ARG A 78 21.01 19.51 4.59
CA ARG A 78 21.43 18.46 3.65
C ARG A 78 20.27 17.50 3.42
N ARG A 79 20.11 17.09 2.16
CA ARG A 79 19.08 16.13 1.74
C ARG A 79 19.73 14.94 1.05
N GLU A 80 19.52 13.75 1.61
CA GLU A 80 20.06 12.50 1.08
C GLU A 80 18.98 11.54 0.64
N ALA A 81 19.21 10.86 -0.48
CA ALA A 81 18.32 9.81 -0.96
C ALA A 81 18.47 8.56 -0.08
N LEU A 82 17.35 8.00 0.36
CA LEU A 82 17.33 6.72 1.06
C LEU A 82 17.22 5.55 0.08
N PRO A 83 17.47 4.30 0.51
CA PRO A 83 17.37 3.12 -0.36
C PRO A 83 16.04 2.99 -1.11
N GLU A 84 14.96 3.52 -0.54
CA GLU A 84 13.65 3.59 -1.19
C GLU A 84 13.67 4.38 -2.51
N ALA A 85 14.52 5.40 -2.62
CA ALA A 85 14.63 6.22 -3.83
C ALA A 85 15.36 5.53 -4.99
N ALA A 86 16.07 4.42 -4.75
CA ALA A 86 16.83 3.71 -5.79
C ALA A 86 15.94 3.28 -6.97
N GLN A 87 14.74 2.78 -6.70
CA GLN A 87 13.80 2.39 -7.76
C GLN A 87 13.29 3.57 -8.58
N ALA A 88 13.15 4.75 -7.97
CA ALA A 88 12.79 5.96 -8.72
C ALA A 88 13.94 6.46 -9.61
N GLN A 89 15.18 6.03 -9.36
CA GLN A 89 16.35 6.42 -10.15
C GLN A 89 16.58 5.44 -11.32
N SER A 90 16.51 4.14 -11.08
CA SER A 90 16.89 3.11 -12.05
C SER A 90 15.74 2.20 -12.51
N GLY A 91 14.59 2.22 -11.83
CA GLY A 91 13.50 1.25 -12.01
C GLY A 91 12.61 1.45 -13.24
N TRP A 92 12.96 2.36 -14.17
CA TRP A 92 12.12 2.73 -15.32
C TRP A 92 11.99 1.65 -16.41
N GLY A 93 12.50 0.44 -16.18
CA GLY A 93 12.33 -0.71 -17.06
C GLY A 93 10.99 -1.42 -16.87
N THR A 94 10.77 -2.46 -17.67
CA THR A 94 9.63 -3.37 -17.54
C THR A 94 9.98 -4.51 -16.61
N THR A 95 9.49 -4.46 -15.36
CA THR A 95 9.52 -5.62 -14.45
C THR A 95 8.21 -6.38 -14.58
N TRP A 96 8.30 -7.69 -14.86
CA TRP A 96 7.11 -8.53 -14.96
C TRP A 96 6.40 -8.66 -13.61
N ALA A 97 5.09 -8.84 -13.62
CA ALA A 97 4.30 -8.90 -12.39
C ALA A 97 4.79 -9.99 -11.42
N TRP A 98 5.16 -11.18 -11.92
CA TRP A 98 5.69 -12.29 -11.10
C TRP A 98 7.11 -12.06 -10.56
N GLN A 99 7.81 -11.03 -11.05
CA GLN A 99 9.13 -10.63 -10.54
C GLN A 99 9.02 -9.55 -9.44
N LYS A 100 7.83 -8.99 -9.20
CA LYS A 100 7.63 -8.00 -8.15
C LYS A 100 7.69 -8.65 -6.77
N THR A 101 8.46 -8.06 -5.88
CA THR A 101 8.56 -8.49 -4.48
C THR A 101 7.40 -7.95 -3.64
N ARG A 102 7.19 -8.49 -2.43
CA ARG A 102 6.24 -7.94 -1.46
C ARG A 102 6.53 -6.47 -1.13
N VAL A 103 7.81 -6.08 -1.13
CA VAL A 103 8.26 -4.70 -0.91
C VAL A 103 7.80 -3.79 -2.04
N ASP A 104 7.87 -4.25 -3.29
CA ASP A 104 7.42 -3.48 -4.47
C ASP A 104 5.92 -3.24 -4.45
N ILE A 105 5.14 -4.26 -4.07
CA ILE A 105 3.69 -4.15 -3.90
C ILE A 105 3.36 -3.15 -2.80
N TRP A 106 4.03 -3.24 -1.64
CA TRP A 106 3.80 -2.32 -0.54
C TRP A 106 4.14 -0.86 -0.91
N ARG A 107 5.27 -0.65 -1.62
CA ARG A 107 5.67 0.67 -2.13
C ARG A 107 4.63 1.26 -3.08
N TYR A 108 4.04 0.43 -3.95
CA TYR A 108 2.93 0.84 -4.80
C TYR A 108 1.74 1.36 -3.97
N TYR A 109 1.35 0.66 -2.91
CA TYR A 109 0.26 1.12 -2.03
C TYR A 109 0.62 2.39 -1.24
N ALA A 110 1.88 2.59 -0.88
CA ALA A 110 2.33 3.82 -0.22
C ALA A 110 2.18 5.06 -1.12
N VAL A 111 2.37 4.92 -2.44
CA VAL A 111 2.26 6.02 -3.41
C VAL A 111 0.85 6.22 -3.98
N LEU A 112 -0.09 5.32 -3.69
CA LEU A 112 -1.49 5.50 -4.05
C LEU A 112 -2.12 6.65 -3.24
N ASN A 113 -3.04 7.37 -3.90
CA ASN A 113 -3.80 8.48 -3.31
C ASN A 113 -2.91 9.47 -2.52
N PRO A 114 -2.01 10.20 -3.22
CA PRO A 114 -1.06 11.10 -2.56
C PRO A 114 -1.76 12.14 -1.68
N ASP A 115 -2.93 12.58 -2.09
CA ASP A 115 -3.69 13.66 -1.44
C ASP A 115 -4.50 13.18 -0.22
N LYS A 116 -4.50 11.86 0.08
CA LYS A 116 -5.24 11.29 1.21
C LYS A 116 -4.28 10.85 2.33
N PRO A 117 -4.66 11.05 3.61
CA PRO A 117 -3.95 10.44 4.73
C PRO A 117 -3.90 8.91 4.56
N ASN A 118 -2.75 8.32 4.83
CA ASN A 118 -2.54 6.88 4.75
C ASN A 118 -1.73 6.45 5.98
N ASN A 119 -2.38 5.77 6.92
CA ASN A 119 -1.76 5.35 8.18
C ASN A 119 -0.57 4.42 7.95
N ASN A 120 -0.64 3.54 6.96
CA ASN A 120 0.46 2.63 6.61
C ASN A 120 1.67 3.42 6.09
N ARG A 121 1.42 4.44 5.23
CA ARG A 121 2.48 5.34 4.77
C ARG A 121 3.10 6.08 5.96
N THR A 122 2.28 6.66 6.84
CA THR A 122 2.77 7.39 8.02
C THR A 122 3.60 6.50 8.93
N TRP A 123 3.11 5.30 9.26
CA TRP A 123 3.80 4.36 10.14
C TRP A 123 5.15 3.91 9.55
N TYR A 124 5.17 3.63 8.23
CA TYR A 124 6.41 3.32 7.54
C TYR A 124 7.41 4.47 7.54
N LEU A 125 6.99 5.70 7.25
CA LEU A 125 7.92 6.85 7.26
C LEU A 125 8.47 7.11 8.67
N ARG A 126 7.70 6.82 9.73
CA ARG A 126 8.20 6.85 11.11
C ARG A 126 9.22 5.74 11.37
N SER A 127 8.99 4.52 10.88
CA SER A 127 9.98 3.46 11.03
C SER A 127 11.28 3.75 10.27
N LEU A 128 11.23 4.51 9.16
CA LEU A 128 12.42 5.03 8.51
C LEU A 128 13.20 6.01 9.41
N CYS A 129 12.54 6.92 10.13
CA CYS A 129 13.23 7.76 11.12
C CYS A 129 14.00 6.91 12.15
N VAL A 130 13.38 5.84 12.66
CA VAL A 130 14.02 4.93 13.63
C VAL A 130 15.20 4.20 12.99
N ARG A 131 15.02 3.63 11.79
CA ARG A 131 16.10 2.95 11.05
C ARG A 131 17.30 3.86 10.86
N GLU A 132 17.08 5.06 10.34
CA GLU A 132 18.18 6.00 10.09
C GLU A 132 18.82 6.51 11.40
N ALA A 133 18.04 6.67 12.48
CA ALA A 133 18.59 7.03 13.78
C ALA A 133 19.45 5.92 14.41
N LEU A 134 19.17 4.66 14.13
CA LEU A 134 19.98 3.52 14.57
C LEU A 134 21.21 3.28 13.68
N ALA A 135 21.08 3.55 12.38
CA ALA A 135 22.12 3.25 11.40
C ALA A 135 23.16 4.37 11.23
N ARG A 136 22.87 5.59 11.69
CA ARG A 136 23.70 6.78 11.48
C ARG A 136 24.07 7.43 12.79
N GLU A 137 25.25 8.04 12.81
CA GLU A 137 25.70 8.88 13.93
C GLU A 137 24.84 10.14 14.09
N GLN A 138 24.39 10.72 12.98
CA GLN A 138 23.51 11.88 12.96
C GLN A 138 22.11 11.47 12.47
N PRO A 139 21.08 11.48 13.33
CA PRO A 139 19.73 11.15 12.92
C PRO A 139 19.15 12.26 12.03
N PRO A 140 18.31 11.91 11.05
CA PRO A 140 17.63 12.91 10.23
C PRO A 140 16.64 13.73 11.07
N ARG A 141 16.46 15.00 10.67
CA ARG A 141 15.42 15.87 11.24
C ARG A 141 14.04 15.43 10.78
N LYS A 142 13.89 15.14 9.49
CA LYS A 142 12.63 14.68 8.91
C LYS A 142 12.85 13.79 7.70
N ILE A 143 11.85 12.96 7.43
CA ILE A 143 11.78 12.10 6.25
C ILE A 143 10.76 12.70 5.28
N VAL A 144 11.18 12.92 4.04
CA VAL A 144 10.37 13.48 2.96
C VAL A 144 10.10 12.41 1.92
N ALA A 145 8.83 12.07 1.72
CA ALA A 145 8.39 11.13 0.71
C ALA A 145 7.77 11.86 -0.49
N GLU A 146 8.18 11.45 -1.68
CA GLU A 146 7.68 11.93 -2.96
C GLU A 146 7.20 10.74 -3.81
N ARG A 147 6.16 11.00 -4.59
CA ARG A 147 5.76 10.13 -5.69
C ARG A 147 6.48 10.60 -6.95
N VAL A 148 7.25 9.72 -7.54
CA VAL A 148 7.94 9.97 -8.81
C VAL A 148 7.25 9.17 -9.89
N ARG A 149 6.77 9.83 -10.94
CA ARG A 149 6.00 9.21 -12.02
C ARG A 149 6.55 9.59 -13.38
N ARG A 150 6.54 8.65 -14.32
CA ARG A 150 6.64 8.94 -15.76
C ARG A 150 5.41 8.38 -16.46
N ARG A 151 4.96 9.08 -17.49
CA ARG A 151 3.91 8.58 -18.38
C ARG A 151 4.57 7.90 -19.58
N PHE A 152 3.92 6.87 -20.11
CA PHE A 152 4.31 6.35 -21.42
C PHE A 152 4.05 7.43 -22.48
N THR A 153 4.99 7.55 -23.41
CA THR A 153 4.79 8.35 -24.60
C THR A 153 3.82 7.61 -25.53
N PRO A 154 2.82 8.29 -26.10
CA PRO A 154 1.88 7.68 -27.04
C PRO A 154 2.61 6.99 -28.23
N PRO A 155 2.10 5.85 -28.74
CA PRO A 155 2.78 5.06 -29.77
C PRO A 155 3.09 5.84 -31.05
N ASP A 156 2.19 6.72 -31.48
CA ASP A 156 2.35 7.63 -32.62
C ASP A 156 3.58 8.54 -32.46
N ARG A 157 3.79 9.08 -31.25
CA ARG A 157 4.94 9.95 -30.95
C ARG A 157 6.25 9.17 -30.85
N VAL A 158 6.20 7.94 -30.32
CA VAL A 158 7.37 7.05 -30.29
C VAL A 158 7.79 6.69 -31.72
N ARG A 159 6.82 6.36 -32.59
CA ARG A 159 7.08 6.13 -34.02
C ARG A 159 7.68 7.37 -34.70
N ALA A 160 7.30 8.57 -34.27
CA ALA A 160 7.90 9.83 -34.71
C ALA A 160 9.26 10.16 -34.06
N GLY A 161 9.90 9.20 -33.38
CA GLY A 161 11.25 9.34 -32.81
C GLY A 161 11.31 9.97 -31.41
N LYS A 162 10.17 10.19 -30.74
CA LYS A 162 10.18 10.64 -29.33
C LYS A 162 10.57 9.50 -28.38
N PRO A 163 11.17 9.82 -27.21
CA PRO A 163 11.49 8.81 -26.20
C PRO A 163 10.24 8.05 -25.74
N GLY A 164 10.37 6.76 -25.41
CA GLY A 164 9.26 5.90 -24.96
C GLY A 164 8.60 6.33 -23.64
N LEU A 165 9.30 7.13 -22.84
CA LEU A 165 8.80 7.66 -21.57
C LEU A 165 8.85 9.19 -21.58
N GLY A 166 7.77 9.80 -21.10
CA GLY A 166 7.66 11.24 -20.90
C GLY A 166 8.57 11.77 -19.78
N PRO A 167 8.48 13.06 -19.45
CA PRO A 167 9.27 13.67 -18.38
C PRO A 167 8.92 13.09 -17.01
N VAL A 168 9.84 13.25 -16.06
CA VAL A 168 9.65 12.85 -14.66
C VAL A 168 8.74 13.89 -13.96
N GLU A 169 7.61 13.42 -13.45
CA GLU A 169 6.70 14.18 -12.58
C GLU A 169 7.00 13.80 -11.11
N ARG A 170 7.24 14.80 -10.25
CA ARG A 170 7.37 14.60 -8.79
C ARG A 170 6.20 15.24 -8.07
N LYS A 171 5.59 14.51 -7.13
CA LYS A 171 4.56 15.05 -6.24
C LYS A 171 4.90 14.74 -4.79
N PRO A 172 4.83 15.71 -3.87
CA PRO A 172 4.92 15.44 -2.44
C PRO A 172 3.87 14.41 -2.01
N LEU A 173 4.25 13.48 -1.12
CA LEU A 173 3.34 12.49 -0.53
C LEU A 173 3.08 12.75 0.94
N ALA A 174 4.16 12.86 1.70
CA ALA A 174 4.12 13.06 3.15
C ALA A 174 5.51 13.47 3.63
N THR A 175 5.52 14.24 4.70
CA THR A 175 6.73 14.60 5.43
C THR A 175 6.51 14.26 6.89
N ILE A 176 7.45 13.51 7.49
CA ILE A 176 7.39 13.12 8.90
C ILE A 176 8.59 13.71 9.61
N ASP A 177 8.33 14.47 10.67
CA ASP A 177 9.36 14.93 11.59
C ASP A 177 9.79 13.80 12.53
N CYS A 178 11.10 13.55 12.59
CA CYS A 178 11.69 12.46 13.36
C CYS A 178 11.79 12.76 14.86
N LYS A 179 11.54 14.01 15.29
CA LYS A 179 11.51 14.41 16.70
C LYS A 179 10.13 14.26 17.34
N THR A 180 9.13 13.80 16.58
CA THR A 180 7.77 13.59 17.09
C THR A 180 7.73 12.52 18.19
N TRP A 181 6.80 12.66 19.15
CA TRP A 181 6.68 11.72 20.27
C TRP A 181 6.53 10.24 19.85
N PRO A 182 5.78 9.86 18.78
CA PRO A 182 5.67 8.46 18.42
C PRO A 182 6.98 7.89 17.89
N VAL A 183 7.78 8.70 17.19
CA VAL A 183 9.10 8.27 16.68
C VAL A 183 10.07 8.06 17.84
N ARG A 184 10.07 8.96 18.83
CA ARG A 184 10.91 8.81 20.03
C ARG A 184 10.58 7.55 20.81
N GLU A 185 9.29 7.23 20.97
CA GLU A 185 8.84 6.01 21.64
C GLU A 185 9.25 4.76 20.85
N MET A 186 9.04 4.75 19.53
CA MET A 186 9.48 3.65 18.68
C MET A 186 11.01 3.45 18.71
N LEU A 187 11.79 4.53 18.77
CA LEU A 187 13.24 4.45 18.87
C LEU A 187 13.67 3.87 20.22
N ALA A 188 13.06 4.31 21.32
CA ALA A 188 13.34 3.79 22.66
C ALA A 188 13.04 2.28 22.75
N ASP A 189 11.89 1.84 22.23
CA ASP A 189 11.53 0.41 22.17
C ASP A 189 12.49 -0.39 21.28
N ALA A 190 12.90 0.17 20.13
CA ALA A 190 13.89 -0.48 19.27
C ALA A 190 15.25 -0.62 19.96
N GLN A 191 15.73 0.41 20.64
CA GLN A 191 16.99 0.37 21.41
C GLN A 191 16.92 -0.65 22.55
N ALA A 192 15.80 -0.73 23.27
CA ALA A 192 15.61 -1.69 24.37
C ALA A 192 15.62 -3.16 23.91
N ARG A 193 15.33 -3.44 22.63
CA ARG A 193 15.40 -4.81 22.06
C ARG A 193 16.76 -5.18 21.50
N HIS A 194 17.62 -4.19 21.23
CA HIS A 194 18.95 -4.36 20.65
C HIS A 194 20.08 -4.26 21.68
N GLY A 195 19.80 -3.80 22.90
CA GLY A 195 20.69 -3.90 24.06
C GLY A 195 20.46 -5.19 24.83
#